data_AF-A0A421CSP0-F1
#
_entry.id   AF-A0A421CSP0-F1
#
_cell.length_a   1.000
_cell.length_b   1.000
_cell.length_c   1.000
_cell.angle_alpha   90.00
_cell.angle_beta   90.00
_cell.angle_gamma   90.00
#
_symmetry.space_group_name_H-M   'P 1'
#
loop_
_entity.id
_entity.type
_entity.pdbx_description
1 polymer ?
#
loop_
_entity_poly.entity_id
_entity_poly.type
_entity_poly.pdbx_seq_one_letter_code
_entity_poly.pdbx_strand_id
1 'polypeptide(L)'
;MGPLNLHSLDEIYQPRDPSAFRYNPRCLMRSFNARLLHRFNNANAVQRMLAAPTIQEFLGPLDPSTAGQIGAHAAGHVALGPTMGDVFASPQDPAFFLHHAMVDRLWGMWQDAVPGPERRYALNGTGWMFDPPWATVVTVDTVVEFGVLGGSRRVKELMDPFAGEYCYTYA
;
A
#
# COMPACT_ATOMS: atom_id res chain seq x y z
N MET A 1 -3.58 11.14 16.58
CA MET A 1 -2.91 9.93 16.09
C MET A 1 -3.62 8.74 16.69
N GLY A 2 -3.68 7.64 15.95
CA GLY A 2 -4.15 6.34 16.39
C GLY A 2 -3.26 5.76 17.49
N PRO A 3 -3.73 4.70 18.16
CA PRO A 3 -3.02 4.09 19.28
C PRO A 3 -1.86 3.18 18.85
N LEU A 4 -1.71 2.91 17.55
CA LEU A 4 -0.64 2.10 16.99
C LEU A 4 0.39 3.02 16.33
N ASN A 5 1.67 2.84 16.67
CA ASN A 5 2.76 3.60 16.09
C ASN A 5 3.82 2.65 15.50
N LEU A 6 4.70 3.22 14.68
CA LEU A 6 5.77 2.52 13.96
C LEU A 6 7.13 2.65 14.67
N HIS A 7 7.15 2.76 16.01
CA HIS A 7 8.43 2.98 16.71
C HIS A 7 9.32 1.71 16.76
N SER A 8 8.74 0.53 16.61
CA SER A 8 9.47 -0.74 16.41
C SER A 8 8.64 -1.71 15.58
N LEU A 9 9.28 -2.38 14.62
CA LEU A 9 8.66 -3.46 13.84
C LEU A 9 8.22 -4.62 14.72
N ASP A 10 9.04 -4.96 15.71
CA ASP A 10 8.76 -6.07 16.61
C ASP A 10 7.47 -5.84 17.39
N GLU A 11 7.21 -4.59 17.80
CA GLU A 11 5.98 -4.23 18.52
C GLU A 11 4.73 -4.42 17.66
N ILE A 12 4.84 -4.34 16.33
CA ILE A 12 3.68 -4.46 15.42
C ILE A 12 3.02 -5.82 15.50
N TYR A 13 3.85 -6.84 15.68
CA TYR A 13 3.46 -8.23 15.62
C TYR A 13 3.31 -8.87 17.01
N GLN A 14 3.55 -8.12 18.08
CA GLN A 14 3.22 -8.54 19.43
C GLN A 14 1.72 -8.39 19.72
N PRO A 15 1.17 -9.15 20.68
CA PRO A 15 -0.17 -8.92 21.19
C PRO A 15 -0.37 -7.45 21.57
N ARG A 16 -1.38 -6.82 21.00
CA ARG A 16 -1.69 -5.41 21.29
C ARG A 16 -2.44 -5.29 22.61
N ASP A 17 -2.21 -4.18 23.32
CA ASP A 17 -3.01 -3.81 24.48
C ASP A 17 -4.50 -3.76 24.08
N PRO A 18 -5.43 -4.39 24.83
CA PRO A 18 -6.85 -4.38 24.51
C PRO A 18 -7.45 -2.98 24.35
N SER A 19 -6.82 -1.95 24.93
CA SER A 19 -7.20 -0.56 24.79
C SER A 19 -6.91 0.05 23.41
N ALA A 20 -6.08 -0.59 22.58
CA ALA A 20 -5.74 -0.12 21.23
C ALA A 20 -6.94 -0.02 20.29
N PHE A 21 -8.07 -0.67 20.60
CA PHE A 21 -9.29 -0.59 19.79
C PHE A 21 -10.44 0.14 20.49
N ARG A 22 -10.17 0.80 21.62
CA ARG A 22 -11.20 1.57 22.34
C ARG A 22 -11.64 2.79 21.55
N TYR A 23 -12.92 3.14 21.72
CA TYR A 23 -13.51 4.35 21.17
C TYR A 23 -12.72 5.60 21.59
N ASN A 24 -12.30 6.39 20.60
CA ASN A 24 -11.42 7.54 20.79
C ASN A 24 -11.81 8.68 19.81
N PRO A 25 -12.91 9.41 20.09
CA PRO A 25 -13.43 10.43 19.19
C PRO A 25 -12.52 11.66 19.18
N ARG A 26 -12.28 12.18 17.97
CA ARG A 26 -11.44 13.36 17.73
C ARG A 26 -11.71 13.91 16.34
N CYS A 27 -11.31 15.15 16.09
CA CYS A 27 -11.41 15.75 14.76
C CYS A 27 -10.41 15.12 13.79
N LEU A 28 -10.78 15.08 12.50
CA LEU A 28 -9.85 14.81 11.40
C LEU A 28 -8.78 15.92 11.37
N MET A 29 -7.50 15.54 11.26
CA MET A 29 -6.40 16.51 11.24
C MET A 29 -5.61 16.41 9.94
N ARG A 30 -5.48 17.55 9.25
CA ARG A 30 -4.68 17.71 8.04
C ARG A 30 -3.66 18.84 8.21
N SER A 31 -2.53 18.69 7.55
CA SER A 31 -1.44 19.67 7.51
C SER A 31 -0.67 19.48 6.21
N PHE A 32 -1.12 20.18 5.15
CA PHE A 32 -0.65 19.93 3.80
C PHE A 32 0.83 20.25 3.61
N ASN A 33 1.56 19.35 2.95
CA ASN A 33 2.98 19.51 2.64
C ASN A 33 3.28 19.21 1.16
N ALA A 34 3.14 20.23 0.31
CA ALA A 34 3.40 20.12 -1.12
C ALA A 34 4.86 19.75 -1.47
N ARG A 35 5.83 20.04 -0.58
CA ARG A 35 7.25 19.74 -0.85
C ARG A 35 7.49 18.25 -1.03
N LEU A 36 6.79 17.41 -0.26
CA LEU A 36 6.88 15.95 -0.39
C LEU A 36 6.32 15.49 -1.74
N LEU A 37 5.17 16.03 -2.14
CA LEU A 37 4.55 15.70 -3.43
C LEU A 37 5.45 16.09 -4.60
N HIS A 38 6.07 17.27 -4.57
CA HIS A 38 7.02 17.67 -5.62
C HIS A 38 8.22 16.73 -5.74
N ARG A 39 8.68 16.17 -4.60
CA ARG A 39 9.83 15.27 -4.58
C ARG A 39 9.50 13.85 -5.03
N PHE A 40 8.35 13.31 -4.62
CA PHE A 40 8.04 11.88 -4.78
C PHE A 40 6.85 11.59 -5.71
N ASN A 41 5.90 12.51 -5.87
CA ASN A 41 4.67 12.34 -6.65
C ASN A 41 4.73 13.20 -7.93
N ASN A 42 5.80 13.07 -8.71
CA ASN A 42 6.04 13.81 -9.95
C ASN A 42 6.05 12.88 -11.18
N ALA A 43 6.07 13.48 -12.37
CA ALA A 43 6.04 12.75 -13.63
C ALA A 43 7.21 11.76 -13.78
N ASN A 44 8.41 12.10 -13.27
CA ASN A 44 9.56 11.20 -13.31
C ASN A 44 9.36 9.95 -12.43
N ALA A 45 8.70 10.08 -11.28
CA ALA A 45 8.34 8.91 -10.47
C ALA A 45 7.36 7.99 -11.21
N VAL A 46 6.32 8.56 -11.83
CA VAL A 46 5.35 7.80 -12.63
C VAL A 46 6.02 7.10 -13.82
N GLN A 47 6.89 7.80 -14.56
CA GLN A 47 7.61 7.22 -15.68
C GLN A 47 8.50 6.05 -15.26
N ARG A 48 9.21 6.18 -14.14
CA ARG A 48 10.03 5.08 -13.60
C ARG A 48 9.19 3.85 -13.22
N MET A 49 8.01 4.06 -12.62
CA MET A 49 7.09 2.96 -12.30
C MET A 49 6.62 2.26 -13.58
N LEU A 50 6.08 3.01 -14.55
CA LEU A 50 5.50 2.41 -15.75
C LEU A 50 6.53 1.75 -16.67
N ALA A 51 7.78 2.25 -16.67
CA ALA A 51 8.88 1.67 -17.41
C ALA A 51 9.58 0.50 -16.70
N ALA A 52 9.23 0.22 -15.44
CA ALA A 52 9.90 -0.82 -14.66
C ALA A 52 9.74 -2.21 -15.33
N PRO A 53 10.81 -2.99 -15.51
CA PRO A 53 10.73 -4.31 -16.11
C PRO A 53 10.21 -5.37 -15.12
N THR A 54 10.40 -5.17 -13.83
CA THR A 54 10.01 -6.12 -12.77
C THR A 54 9.11 -5.45 -11.72
N ILE A 55 8.34 -6.25 -10.98
CA ILE A 55 7.50 -5.75 -9.88
C ILE A 55 8.34 -5.12 -8.76
N GLN A 56 9.53 -5.66 -8.49
CA GLN A 56 10.46 -5.08 -7.51
C GLN A 56 10.88 -3.66 -7.91
N GLU A 57 11.19 -3.45 -9.19
CA GLU A 57 11.56 -2.14 -9.71
C GLU A 57 10.37 -1.17 -9.80
N PHE A 58 9.15 -1.68 -10.03
CA PHE A 58 7.92 -0.89 -9.94
C PHE A 58 7.66 -0.40 -8.52
N LEU A 59 7.84 -1.27 -7.52
CA LEU A 59 7.64 -0.96 -6.11
C LEU A 59 8.69 0.02 -5.57
N GLY A 60 9.93 -0.01 -6.06
CA GLY A 60 11.02 0.86 -5.59
C GLY A 60 10.67 2.36 -5.47
N PRO A 61 10.19 3.05 -6.52
CA PRO A 61 9.74 4.44 -6.43
C PRO A 61 8.36 4.62 -5.78
N LEU A 62 7.56 3.56 -5.63
CA LEU A 62 6.19 3.61 -5.11
C LEU A 62 6.15 3.40 -3.60
N ASP A 63 6.55 2.21 -3.15
CA ASP A 63 6.53 1.78 -1.75
C ASP A 63 7.69 0.80 -1.48
N PRO A 64 8.93 1.31 -1.31
CA PRO A 64 10.10 0.45 -1.16
C PRO A 64 10.09 -0.28 0.18
N SER A 65 10.33 -1.61 0.17
CA SER A 65 10.50 -2.41 1.39
C SER A 65 11.77 -2.09 2.20
N THR A 66 12.60 -1.14 1.79
CA THR A 66 13.80 -0.79 2.56
C THR A 66 13.43 0.18 3.68
N ALA A 67 13.64 -0.22 4.93
CA ALA A 67 13.38 0.61 6.10
C ALA A 67 14.07 1.99 5.97
N GLY A 68 13.31 3.05 6.27
CA GLY A 68 13.79 4.44 6.17
C GLY A 68 13.78 5.03 4.76
N GLN A 69 13.42 4.27 3.72
CA GLN A 69 13.15 4.83 2.39
C GLN A 69 11.68 5.23 2.27
N ILE A 70 11.44 6.26 1.45
CA ILE A 70 10.10 6.82 1.21
C ILE A 70 9.88 6.84 -0.30
N GLY A 71 8.76 6.27 -0.74
CA GLY A 71 8.26 6.34 -2.11
C GLY A 71 7.02 7.24 -2.25
N ALA A 72 6.42 7.23 -3.44
CA ALA A 72 5.24 8.02 -3.76
C ALA A 72 4.00 7.67 -2.93
N HIS A 73 3.86 6.42 -2.47
CA HIS A 73 2.76 5.97 -1.60
C HIS A 73 2.84 6.65 -0.23
N ALA A 74 3.92 6.38 0.53
CA ALA A 74 4.14 7.01 1.82
C ALA A 74 4.14 8.55 1.74
N ALA A 75 4.75 9.15 0.71
CA ALA A 75 4.74 10.60 0.52
C ALA A 75 3.33 11.16 0.29
N GLY A 76 2.47 10.44 -0.46
CA GLY A 76 1.07 10.80 -0.65
C GLY A 76 0.30 10.81 0.66
N HIS A 77 0.53 9.82 1.53
CA HIS A 77 -0.04 9.77 2.88
C HIS A 77 0.40 10.95 3.74
N VAL A 78 1.71 11.08 3.98
CA VAL A 78 2.21 12.08 4.93
C VAL A 78 2.07 13.53 4.44
N ALA A 79 1.90 13.75 3.14
CA ALA A 79 1.63 15.07 2.59
C ALA A 79 0.28 15.65 2.98
N LEU A 80 -0.70 14.83 3.38
CA LEU A 80 -2.02 15.29 3.84
C LEU A 80 -2.02 15.63 5.34
N GLY A 81 -1.04 15.16 6.10
CA GLY A 81 -0.88 15.43 7.52
C GLY A 81 -1.18 14.22 8.40
N PRO A 82 -1.41 14.43 9.70
CA PRO A 82 -1.26 13.39 10.72
C PRO A 82 -2.33 12.28 10.69
N THR A 83 -3.53 12.51 10.15
CA THR A 83 -4.48 11.39 10.00
C THR A 83 -4.05 10.45 8.86
N MET A 84 -3.76 10.99 7.67
CA MET A 84 -3.27 10.17 6.54
C MET A 84 -1.88 9.59 6.79
N GLY A 85 -1.01 10.29 7.52
CA GLY A 85 0.33 9.79 7.86
C GLY A 85 0.36 8.68 8.91
N ASP A 86 -0.77 8.34 9.53
CA ASP A 86 -0.87 7.23 10.46
C ASP A 86 -1.10 5.92 9.68
N VAL A 87 -0.08 5.06 9.61
CA VAL A 87 -0.12 3.85 8.76
C VAL A 87 -1.25 2.87 9.12
N PHE A 88 -1.70 2.86 10.39
CA PHE A 88 -2.78 1.97 10.82
C PHE A 88 -4.16 2.63 10.71
N ALA A 89 -4.19 3.96 10.72
CA ALA A 89 -5.41 4.74 10.91
C ALA A 89 -5.72 5.67 9.72
N SER A 90 -4.89 5.66 8.67
CA SER A 90 -5.04 6.48 7.47
C SER A 90 -6.37 6.31 6.72
N PRO A 91 -7.06 5.14 6.72
CA PRO A 91 -8.39 5.03 6.10
C PRO A 91 -9.47 5.90 6.74
N GLN A 92 -9.22 6.50 7.92
CA GLN A 92 -10.13 7.47 8.54
C GLN A 92 -10.17 8.82 7.80
N ASP A 93 -9.17 9.14 6.97
CA ASP A 93 -9.26 10.27 6.06
C ASP A 93 -9.86 9.80 4.72
N PRO A 94 -10.99 10.37 4.25
CA PRO A 94 -11.61 9.96 2.99
C PRO A 94 -10.69 10.03 1.75
N ALA A 95 -9.65 10.86 1.80
CA ALA A 95 -8.67 10.95 0.71
C ALA A 95 -7.83 9.66 0.55
N PHE A 96 -7.82 8.78 1.55
CA PHE A 96 -7.19 7.46 1.48
C PHE A 96 -7.62 6.68 0.24
N PHE A 97 -8.93 6.65 -0.03
CA PHE A 97 -9.50 5.89 -1.14
C PHE A 97 -9.11 6.47 -2.50
N LEU A 98 -9.04 7.80 -2.62
CA LEU A 98 -8.56 8.45 -3.86
C LEU A 98 -7.06 8.22 -4.06
N HIS A 99 -6.28 8.26 -2.98
CA HIS A 99 -4.86 7.94 -3.03
C HIS A 99 -4.62 6.49 -3.49
N HIS A 100 -5.30 5.53 -2.87
CA HIS A 100 -5.17 4.12 -3.22
C HIS A 100 -5.78 3.77 -4.60
N ALA A 101 -6.79 4.50 -5.07
CA ALA A 101 -7.27 4.37 -6.45
C ALA A 101 -6.19 4.76 -7.49
N MET A 102 -5.37 5.78 -7.19
CA MET A 102 -4.24 6.12 -8.06
C MET A 102 -3.11 5.09 -7.98
N VAL A 103 -2.86 4.52 -6.81
CA VAL A 103 -1.89 3.42 -6.62
C VAL A 103 -2.29 2.22 -7.46
N ASP A 104 -3.55 1.79 -7.34
CA ASP A 104 -4.11 0.68 -8.11
C ASP A 104 -4.11 0.97 -9.62
N ARG A 105 -4.45 2.20 -10.02
CA ARG A 105 -4.36 2.63 -11.42
C ARG A 105 -2.95 2.49 -11.99
N LEU A 106 -1.93 2.93 -11.26
CA LEU A 106 -0.54 2.80 -11.71
C LEU A 106 -0.10 1.34 -11.80
N TRP A 107 -0.55 0.51 -10.86
CA TRP A 107 -0.28 -0.93 -10.86
C TRP A 107 -0.95 -1.62 -12.05
N GLY A 108 -2.25 -1.38 -12.29
CA GLY A 108 -2.97 -1.91 -13.44
C GLY A 108 -2.35 -1.47 -14.77
N MET A 109 -1.99 -0.19 -14.91
CA MET A 109 -1.28 0.30 -16.11
C MET A 109 0.07 -0.41 -16.32
N TRP A 110 0.82 -0.68 -15.24
CA TRP A 110 2.08 -1.41 -15.33
C TRP A 110 1.87 -2.88 -15.72
N GLN A 111 0.84 -3.54 -15.17
CA GLN A 111 0.46 -4.91 -15.53
C GLN A 111 0.06 -5.02 -17.00
N ASP A 112 -0.79 -4.11 -17.47
CA ASP A 112 -1.37 -4.15 -18.83
C ASP A 112 -0.38 -3.72 -19.93
N ALA A 113 0.75 -3.12 -19.57
CA ALA A 113 1.79 -2.75 -20.53
C ALA A 113 2.48 -3.96 -21.21
N VAL A 114 2.38 -5.15 -20.62
CA VAL A 114 2.85 -6.41 -21.22
C VAL A 114 1.71 -7.43 -21.19
N PRO A 115 1.20 -7.87 -22.35
CA PRO A 115 0.16 -8.90 -22.39
C PRO A 115 0.62 -10.21 -21.77
N GLY A 116 -0.25 -10.87 -21.03
CA GLY A 116 -0.02 -12.20 -20.47
C GLY A 116 0.21 -12.23 -18.95
N PRO A 117 0.53 -13.41 -18.40
CA PRO A 117 0.53 -13.62 -16.95
C PRO A 117 1.76 -13.04 -16.24
N GLU A 118 2.83 -12.72 -16.96
CA GLU A 118 4.14 -12.37 -16.38
C GLU A 118 4.07 -11.20 -15.41
N ARG A 119 3.47 -10.07 -15.83
CA ARG A 119 3.25 -8.92 -14.93
C ARG A 119 1.99 -9.06 -14.10
N ARG A 120 0.93 -9.66 -14.67
CA ARG A 120 -0.35 -9.81 -13.99
C ARG A 120 -0.22 -10.54 -12.65
N TYR A 121 0.63 -11.56 -12.58
CA TYR A 121 0.86 -12.35 -11.37
C TYR A 121 2.26 -12.17 -10.77
N ALA A 122 2.98 -11.11 -11.14
CA ALA A 122 4.29 -10.80 -10.56
C ALA A 122 4.16 -10.40 -9.09
N LEU A 123 4.99 -11.01 -8.24
CA LEU A 123 5.06 -10.72 -6.81
C LEU A 123 6.53 -10.56 -6.39
N ASN A 124 6.77 -9.73 -5.38
CA ASN A 124 8.06 -9.61 -4.70
C ASN A 124 7.85 -9.17 -3.26
N GLY A 125 8.53 -9.82 -2.32
CA GLY A 125 8.46 -9.50 -0.89
C GLY A 125 7.82 -10.59 -0.04
N THR A 126 7.59 -10.25 1.22
CA THR A 126 7.16 -11.16 2.29
C THR A 126 5.85 -10.67 2.93
N GLY A 127 5.25 -11.51 3.77
CA GLY A 127 4.07 -11.13 4.57
C GLY A 127 4.39 -10.17 5.73
N TRP A 128 5.63 -9.67 5.83
CA TRP A 128 6.11 -8.84 6.92
C TRP A 128 6.67 -7.53 6.37
N MET A 129 6.41 -6.45 7.08
CA MET A 129 6.82 -5.11 6.65
C MET A 129 8.36 -5.02 6.66
N PHE A 130 8.89 -4.44 5.58
CA PHE A 130 10.31 -4.31 5.28
C PHE A 130 11.08 -5.62 5.00
N ASP A 131 10.39 -6.70 4.64
CA ASP A 131 10.99 -7.93 4.12
C ASP A 131 12.13 -8.51 4.99
N PRO A 132 11.91 -8.74 6.29
CA PRO A 132 12.94 -9.34 7.12
C PRO A 132 13.32 -10.73 6.59
N PRO A 133 14.60 -11.15 6.68
CA PRO A 133 15.12 -12.33 5.98
C PRO A 133 14.51 -13.66 6.43
N TRP A 134 13.84 -13.69 7.58
CA TRP A 134 13.18 -14.86 8.13
C TRP A 134 11.68 -14.93 7.79
N ALA A 135 11.11 -13.89 7.18
CA ALA A 135 9.70 -13.86 6.85
C ALA A 135 9.36 -14.72 5.63
N THR A 136 8.16 -15.29 5.66
CA THR A 136 7.65 -16.10 4.55
C THR A 136 7.37 -15.22 3.33
N VAL A 137 7.91 -15.64 2.19
CA VAL A 137 7.67 -15.00 0.88
C VAL A 137 6.20 -15.15 0.50
N VAL A 138 5.62 -14.07 -0.03
CA VAL A 138 4.24 -14.09 -0.53
C VAL A 138 4.22 -14.75 -1.90
N THR A 139 3.31 -15.71 -2.06
CA THR A 139 2.96 -16.34 -3.33
C THR A 139 1.51 -16.03 -3.72
N VAL A 140 1.15 -16.33 -4.96
CA VAL A 140 -0.22 -16.18 -5.47
C VAL A 140 -1.27 -17.02 -4.71
N ASP A 141 -0.84 -18.04 -3.97
CA ASP A 141 -1.72 -18.87 -3.13
C ASP A 141 -1.80 -18.41 -1.67
N THR A 142 -1.04 -17.38 -1.29
CA THR A 142 -1.12 -16.76 0.05
C THR A 142 -2.53 -16.23 0.29
N VAL A 143 -3.06 -16.48 1.48
CA VAL A 143 -4.39 -15.99 1.90
C VAL A 143 -4.24 -14.62 2.56
N VAL A 144 -5.04 -13.66 2.10
CA VAL A 144 -5.19 -12.32 2.67
C VAL A 144 -6.54 -12.24 3.39
N GLU A 145 -6.54 -11.64 4.58
CA GLU A 145 -7.71 -11.48 5.44
C GLU A 145 -8.24 -10.05 5.39
N PHE A 146 -9.54 -9.88 5.18
CA PHE A 146 -10.22 -8.57 5.22
C PHE A 146 -11.17 -8.43 6.44
N GLY A 147 -11.15 -9.42 7.34
CA GLY A 147 -11.87 -9.38 8.62
C GLY A 147 -13.38 -9.24 8.47
N VAL A 148 -13.98 -8.27 9.17
CA VAL A 148 -15.43 -8.02 9.08
C VAL A 148 -15.83 -7.21 7.84
N LEU A 149 -14.86 -6.56 7.18
CA LEU A 149 -15.10 -5.75 5.99
C LEU A 149 -15.19 -6.62 4.72
N GLY A 150 -14.64 -7.83 4.77
CA GLY A 150 -14.68 -8.79 3.67
C GLY A 150 -14.14 -10.16 4.09
N GLY A 151 -14.44 -11.19 3.31
CA GLY A 151 -13.92 -12.54 3.58
C GLY A 151 -12.48 -12.73 3.10
N SER A 152 -11.84 -13.80 3.58
CA SER A 152 -10.50 -14.20 3.14
C SER A 152 -10.46 -14.50 1.64
N ARG A 153 -9.37 -14.14 0.97
CA ARG A 153 -9.14 -14.40 -0.47
C ARG A 153 -7.68 -14.79 -0.70
N ARG A 154 -7.40 -15.60 -1.72
CA ARG A 154 -6.01 -15.80 -2.15
C ARG A 154 -5.53 -14.63 -2.99
N VAL A 155 -4.24 -14.33 -2.94
CA VAL A 155 -3.63 -13.26 -3.74
C VAL A 155 -4.01 -13.35 -5.21
N LYS A 156 -4.01 -14.55 -5.82
CA LYS A 156 -4.39 -14.73 -7.25
C LYS A 156 -5.78 -14.22 -7.62
N GLU A 157 -6.70 -14.22 -6.66
CA GLU A 157 -8.09 -13.76 -6.85
C GLU A 157 -8.17 -12.22 -6.86
N LEU A 158 -7.10 -11.54 -6.44
CA LEU A 158 -7.02 -10.08 -6.31
C LEU A 158 -6.21 -9.41 -7.43
N MET A 159 -5.55 -10.18 -8.30
CA MET A 159 -4.55 -9.66 -9.24
C MET A 159 -5.14 -9.08 -10.54
N ASP A 160 -6.38 -9.41 -10.87
CA ASP A 160 -7.01 -9.11 -12.16
C ASP A 160 -8.28 -8.27 -11.97
N PRO A 161 -8.33 -7.01 -12.45
CA PRO A 161 -9.50 -6.15 -12.32
C PRO A 161 -10.73 -6.61 -13.12
N PHE A 162 -10.59 -7.66 -13.96
CA PHE A 162 -11.65 -8.27 -14.75
C PHE A 162 -11.99 -9.72 -14.34
N ALA A 163 -11.40 -10.24 -13.26
CA ALA A 163 -11.66 -11.60 -12.79
C ALA A 163 -12.11 -11.62 -11.31
N GLY A 164 -12.59 -12.79 -10.88
CA GLY A 164 -13.10 -12.96 -9.52
C GLY A 164 -14.33 -12.10 -9.25
N GLU A 165 -14.24 -11.23 -8.25
CA GLU A 165 -15.31 -10.29 -7.88
C GLU A 165 -15.16 -8.92 -8.56
N TYR A 166 -14.12 -8.74 -9.39
CA TYR A 166 -13.82 -7.47 -10.04
C TYR A 166 -14.31 -7.43 -11.49
N CYS A 167 -14.76 -6.24 -11.90
CA CYS A 167 -15.07 -5.91 -13.28
C CYS A 167 -15.00 -4.40 -13.46
N TYR A 168 -13.78 -3.85 -13.47
CA TYR A 168 -13.55 -2.41 -13.57
C TYR A 168 -12.36 -2.06 -14.46
N THR A 169 -12.29 -0.79 -14.87
CA THR A 169 -11.15 -0.21 -15.57
C THR A 169 -10.95 1.22 -15.13
N TYR A 170 -9.77 1.77 -15.43
CA TYR A 170 -9.46 3.18 -15.24
C TYR A 170 -9.51 3.91 -16.59
N ALA A 171 -10.14 5.08 -16.60
CA ALA A 171 -10.15 5.99 -17.75
C ALA A 171 -8.87 6.85 -17.85
#